data_AF-A0A920QGY8-F1
#
_entry.id   AF-A0A920QGY8-F1
#
_cell.length_a   1.000
_cell.length_b   1.000
_cell.length_c   1.000
_cell.angle_alpha   90.00
_cell.angle_beta   90.00
_cell.angle_gamma   90.00
#
_symmetry.space_group_name_H-M   'P 1'
#
loop_
_entity.id
_entity.type
_entity.pdbx_description
1 polymer ?
#
loop_
_entity_poly.entity_id
_entity_poly.type
_entity_poly.pdbx_seq_one_letter_code
_entity_poly.pdbx_strand_id
1 'polypeptide(L)'
;MNIHIESGIYRPPSTDHWLGTDSVARDVWSRLIYGGRISITVGVIAITISLSIGTVIGGIAGYYGGLLDSVLMRITDVFLSLPTIIIVLASVALIGPSLRNLILIIGFLSWANIARLVRGQFLSLREKEYVIAARLYWSK
;
A
#
# COMPACT_ATOMS: atom_id res chain seq x y z
N MET A 1 -49.92 6.60 -21.97
CA MET A 1 -49.76 5.83 -20.71
C MET A 1 -48.42 6.22 -20.11
N ASN A 2 -48.39 7.30 -19.33
CA ASN A 2 -47.15 7.88 -18.82
C ASN A 2 -46.66 7.05 -17.64
N ILE A 3 -45.48 6.45 -17.81
CA ILE A 3 -44.81 5.65 -16.79
C ILE A 3 -44.20 6.64 -15.79
N HIS A 4 -44.96 6.97 -14.73
CA HIS A 4 -44.41 7.64 -13.55
C HIS A 4 -43.47 6.64 -12.85
N ILE A 5 -42.20 6.64 -13.21
CA ILE A 5 -41.16 6.00 -12.40
C ILE A 5 -41.12 6.81 -11.11
N GLU A 6 -41.55 6.21 -10.00
CA GLU A 6 -41.50 6.81 -8.68
C GLU A 6 -40.07 7.25 -8.37
N SER A 7 -39.87 8.57 -8.47
CA SER A 7 -38.64 9.32 -8.24
C SER A 7 -38.32 9.44 -6.75
N GLY A 8 -38.32 8.32 -6.03
CA GLY A 8 -38.11 8.29 -4.58
C GLY A 8 -36.71 7.82 -4.16
N ILE A 9 -35.97 7.20 -5.06
CA ILE A 9 -34.75 6.43 -4.73
C ILE A 9 -33.50 7.30 -4.73
N TYR A 10 -33.33 8.14 -5.76
CA TYR A 10 -32.19 9.06 -5.86
C TYR A 10 -32.63 10.46 -5.49
N ARG A 11 -32.15 10.93 -4.33
CA ARG A 11 -32.34 12.30 -3.87
C ARG A 11 -31.06 13.08 -4.09
N PRO A 12 -31.15 14.33 -4.60
CA PRO A 12 -29.99 15.21 -4.70
C PRO A 12 -29.45 15.57 -3.30
N PRO A 13 -28.23 16.12 -3.22
CA PRO A 13 -27.69 16.69 -1.98
C PRO A 13 -28.68 17.63 -1.29
N SER A 14 -28.87 17.43 0.01
CA SER A 14 -29.78 18.21 0.87
C SER A 14 -29.24 18.25 2.31
N THR A 15 -29.85 19.05 3.20
CA THR A 15 -29.47 19.12 4.61
C THR A 15 -29.59 17.78 5.33
N ASP A 16 -30.55 16.95 4.92
CA ASP A 16 -30.79 15.62 5.49
C ASP A 16 -29.90 14.54 4.85
N HIS A 17 -29.50 14.75 3.58
CA HIS A 17 -28.60 13.87 2.83
C HIS A 17 -27.52 14.69 2.13
N TRP A 18 -26.40 14.96 2.83
CA TRP A 18 -25.38 15.89 2.35
C TRP A 18 -24.79 15.53 0.98
N LEU A 19 -24.77 14.24 0.65
CA LEU A 19 -24.34 13.74 -0.66
C LEU A 19 -25.44 13.00 -1.43
N GLY A 20 -26.69 13.17 -1.01
CA GLY A 20 -27.83 12.47 -1.60
C GLY A 20 -27.90 10.99 -1.21
N THR A 21 -28.75 10.25 -1.92
CA THR A 21 -29.03 8.83 -1.67
C THR A 21 -28.59 7.93 -2.83
N ASP A 22 -28.30 6.67 -2.52
CA ASP A 22 -27.92 5.64 -3.50
C ASP A 22 -29.13 5.00 -4.22
N SER A 23 -28.88 3.99 -5.06
CA SER A 23 -29.88 3.20 -5.80
C SER A 23 -30.90 2.46 -4.91
N VAL A 24 -30.76 2.52 -3.59
CA VAL A 24 -31.65 1.87 -2.61
C VAL A 24 -32.06 2.88 -1.53
N ALA A 25 -32.01 4.19 -1.84
CA ALA A 25 -32.36 5.29 -0.94
C ALA A 25 -31.50 5.41 0.35
N ARG A 26 -30.30 4.82 0.40
CA ARG A 26 -29.39 4.94 1.55
C ARG A 26 -28.53 6.18 1.46
N ASP A 27 -28.26 6.80 2.61
CA ASP A 27 -27.43 8.00 2.70
C ASP A 27 -25.98 7.73 2.24
N VAL A 28 -25.54 8.44 1.20
CA VAL A 28 -24.22 8.26 0.59
C VAL A 28 -23.12 8.79 1.51
N TRP A 29 -23.37 9.90 2.22
CA TRP A 29 -22.42 10.50 3.15
C TRP A 29 -22.03 9.53 4.26
N SER A 30 -23.01 8.93 4.93
CA SER A 30 -22.79 7.93 5.98
C SER A 30 -21.96 6.76 5.46
N ARG A 31 -22.31 6.18 4.30
CA ARG A 31 -21.53 5.07 3.72
C ARG A 31 -20.09 5.46 3.41
N LEU A 32 -19.85 6.69 2.94
CA LEU A 32 -18.50 7.18 2.66
C LEU A 32 -17.68 7.32 3.95
N ILE A 33 -18.26 7.84 5.03
CA ILE A 33 -17.56 7.95 6.31
C ILE A 33 -17.25 6.57 6.91
N TYR A 34 -18.25 5.66 6.92
CA TYR A 34 -18.05 4.31 7.44
C TYR A 34 -17.07 3.48 6.58
N GLY A 35 -17.19 3.56 5.25
CA GLY A 35 -16.27 2.90 4.33
C GLY A 35 -14.86 3.51 4.39
N GLY A 36 -14.77 4.83 4.47
CA GLY A 36 -13.52 5.58 4.60
C GLY A 36 -12.72 5.17 5.83
N ARG A 37 -13.39 4.99 6.99
CA ARG A 37 -12.74 4.48 8.21
C ARG A 37 -12.04 3.15 7.98
N ILE A 38 -12.70 2.22 7.29
CA ILE A 38 -12.15 0.90 6.97
C ILE A 38 -10.98 1.05 5.99
N SER A 39 -11.15 1.80 4.90
CA SER A 39 -10.11 2.02 3.89
C SER A 39 -8.85 2.65 4.46
N ILE A 40 -8.99 3.67 5.32
CA ILE A 40 -7.85 4.32 5.99
C ILE A 40 -7.16 3.34 6.93
N THR A 41 -7.92 2.59 7.74
CA THR A 41 -7.35 1.59 8.65
C THR A 41 -6.55 0.53 7.90
N VAL A 42 -7.11 0.01 6.80
CA VAL A 42 -6.44 -0.97 5.96
C VAL A 42 -5.16 -0.38 5.36
N GLY A 43 -5.26 0.81 4.76
CA GLY A 43 -4.13 1.49 4.13
C GLY A 43 -2.98 1.76 5.10
N VAL A 44 -3.27 2.31 6.28
CA VAL A 44 -2.28 2.63 7.31
C VAL A 44 -1.58 1.37 7.81
N ILE A 45 -2.31 0.31 8.17
CA ILE A 45 -1.68 -0.90 8.71
C ILE A 45 -0.87 -1.62 7.62
N ALA A 46 -1.41 -1.74 6.41
CA ALA A 46 -0.72 -2.39 5.31
C ALA A 46 0.57 -1.65 4.92
N ILE A 47 0.54 -0.31 4.84
CA ILE A 47 1.75 0.46 4.53
C ILE A 47 2.77 0.39 5.66
N THR A 48 2.36 0.39 6.93
CA THR A 48 3.28 0.22 8.05
C THR A 48 4.04 -1.11 7.94
N ILE A 49 3.33 -2.22 7.68
CA ILE A 49 3.96 -3.54 7.48
C ILE A 49 4.93 -3.50 6.30
N SER A 50 4.47 -2.98 5.16
CA SER A 50 5.27 -2.89 3.93
C SER A 50 6.52 -2.06 4.15
N LEU A 51 6.38 -0.93 4.85
CA LEU A 51 7.45 0.03 5.12
C LEU A 51 8.48 -0.55 6.06
N SER A 52 8.06 -1.25 7.12
CA SER A 52 8.98 -1.94 8.02
C SER A 52 9.82 -2.97 7.28
N ILE A 53 9.19 -3.86 6.50
CA ILE A 53 9.91 -4.92 5.76
C ILE A 53 10.80 -4.30 4.67
N GLY A 54 10.24 -3.41 3.86
CA GLY A 54 10.93 -2.78 2.73
C GLY A 54 12.11 -1.92 3.17
N THR A 55 11.98 -1.18 4.27
CA THR A 55 13.07 -0.34 4.80
C THR A 55 14.23 -1.20 5.31
N VAL A 56 13.94 -2.28 6.03
CA VAL A 56 14.98 -3.19 6.52
C VAL A 56 15.72 -3.84 5.34
N ILE A 57 14.99 -4.44 4.39
CA ILE A 57 15.62 -5.13 3.25
C ILE A 57 16.36 -4.15 2.33
N GLY A 58 15.72 -3.04 1.97
CA GLY A 58 16.29 -2.02 1.09
C GLY A 58 17.48 -1.31 1.72
N GLY A 59 17.41 -1.02 3.02
CA GLY A 59 18.51 -0.41 3.77
C GLY A 59 19.72 -1.34 3.86
N ILE A 60 19.52 -2.61 4.19
CA ILE A 60 20.58 -3.62 4.21
C ILE A 60 21.22 -3.78 2.83
N ALA A 61 20.40 -3.92 1.77
CA ALA A 61 20.90 -4.06 0.41
C ALA A 61 21.69 -2.83 -0.05
N GLY A 62 21.16 -1.62 0.19
CA GLY A 62 21.81 -0.37 -0.21
C GLY A 62 23.06 -0.01 0.61
N TYR A 63 23.11 -0.37 1.90
CA TYR A 63 24.24 -0.08 2.78
C TYR A 63 25.45 -0.99 2.48
N TYR A 64 25.26 -2.30 2.46
CA TYR A 64 26.36 -3.26 2.27
C TYR A 64 26.77 -3.41 0.80
N GLY A 65 25.83 -3.30 -0.14
CA GLY A 65 26.11 -3.51 -1.56
C GLY A 65 26.58 -4.93 -1.90
N GLY A 66 27.16 -5.09 -3.09
CA GLY A 66 27.84 -6.33 -3.51
C GLY A 66 26.92 -7.55 -3.66
N LEU A 67 27.38 -8.70 -3.17
CA LEU A 67 26.65 -9.97 -3.29
C LEU A 67 25.33 -9.96 -2.51
N LEU A 68 25.33 -9.35 -1.31
CA LEU A 68 24.15 -9.27 -0.46
C LEU A 68 23.04 -8.47 -1.14
N ASP A 69 23.40 -7.34 -1.74
CA ASP A 69 22.49 -6.54 -2.56
C ASP A 69 21.92 -7.34 -3.73
N SER A 70 22.78 -8.02 -4.50
CA SER A 70 22.34 -8.82 -5.65
C SER A 70 21.34 -9.93 -5.26
N VAL A 71 21.59 -10.64 -4.15
CA VAL A 71 20.70 -11.70 -3.66
C VAL A 71 19.36 -11.14 -3.20
N LEU A 72 19.37 -10.07 -2.39
CA LEU A 72 18.15 -9.44 -1.88
C LEU A 72 17.32 -8.83 -3.01
N MET A 73 17.97 -8.20 -4.00
CA MET A 73 17.29 -7.64 -5.16
C MET A 73 16.72 -8.74 -6.06
N ARG A 74 17.40 -9.88 -6.23
CA ARG A 74 16.81 -11.02 -6.95
C ARG A 74 15.53 -11.52 -6.30
N ILE A 75 15.49 -11.66 -4.98
CA ILE A 75 14.26 -12.03 -4.26
C ILE A 75 13.18 -10.98 -4.52
N THR A 76 13.52 -9.70 -4.37
CA THR A 76 12.61 -8.58 -4.62
C THR A 76 12.05 -8.60 -6.05
N ASP A 77 12.89 -8.90 -7.05
CA ASP A 77 12.51 -8.99 -8.46
C ASP A 77 11.55 -10.15 -8.73
N VAL A 78 11.71 -11.29 -8.04
CA VAL A 78 10.74 -12.40 -8.13
C VAL A 78 9.36 -11.94 -7.64
N PHE A 79 9.27 -11.25 -6.51
CA PHE A 79 7.99 -10.75 -6.00
C PHE A 79 7.32 -9.75 -6.94
N LEU A 80 8.11 -8.87 -7.58
CA LEU A 80 7.60 -7.86 -8.52
C LEU A 80 7.28 -8.42 -9.90
N SER A 81 7.82 -9.58 -10.25
CA SER A 81 7.51 -10.27 -11.52
C SER A 81 6.10 -10.89 -11.51
N LEU A 82 5.55 -11.16 -10.32
CA LEU A 82 4.25 -11.78 -10.18
C LEU A 82 3.13 -10.73 -10.20
N PRO A 83 2.04 -10.94 -10.99
CA PRO A 83 0.90 -10.03 -10.99
C PRO A 83 0.23 -10.00 -9.61
N THR A 84 0.39 -8.90 -8.86
CA THR A 84 -0.09 -8.76 -7.47
C THR A 84 -1.57 -9.10 -7.33
N ILE A 85 -2.40 -8.67 -8.28
CA ILE A 85 -3.84 -8.91 -8.26
C ILE A 85 -4.18 -10.41 -8.28
N ILE A 86 -3.41 -11.22 -9.01
CA ILE A 86 -3.62 -12.66 -9.11
C ILE A 86 -3.32 -13.31 -7.75
N ILE A 87 -2.22 -12.93 -7.10
CA ILE A 87 -1.87 -13.46 -5.77
C ILE A 87 -2.92 -13.06 -4.74
N VAL A 88 -3.39 -11.82 -4.75
CA VAL A 88 -4.42 -11.33 -3.83
C VAL A 88 -5.70 -12.14 -4.00
N LEU A 89 -6.20 -12.29 -5.23
CA LEU A 89 -7.43 -13.03 -5.51
C LEU A 89 -7.30 -14.52 -5.14
N ALA A 90 -6.18 -15.15 -5.50
CA ALA A 90 -5.91 -16.54 -5.14
C ALA A 90 -5.86 -16.73 -3.61
N SER A 91 -5.20 -15.81 -2.89
CA SER A 91 -5.10 -15.87 -1.43
C SER A 91 -6.46 -15.69 -0.76
N VAL A 92 -7.29 -14.77 -1.24
CA VAL A 92 -8.66 -14.57 -0.75
C VAL A 92 -9.54 -15.78 -1.06
N ALA A 93 -9.39 -16.41 -2.22
CA ALA A 93 -10.14 -17.61 -2.59
C ALA A 93 -9.78 -18.82 -1.71
N LEU A 94 -8.50 -18.96 -1.33
CA LEU A 94 -8.02 -20.10 -0.51
C LEU A 94 -8.31 -19.92 0.99
N ILE A 95 -8.05 -18.73 1.53
CA ILE A 95 -8.11 -18.46 2.98
C ILE A 95 -9.50 -17.89 3.38
N GLY A 96 -10.27 -17.39 2.43
CA GLY A 96 -11.56 -16.76 2.64
C GLY A 96 -11.49 -15.23 2.87
N PRO A 97 -12.61 -14.53 2.65
CA PRO A 97 -12.67 -13.08 2.76
C PRO A 97 -12.61 -12.63 4.23
N SER A 98 -11.53 -11.94 4.59
CA SER A 98 -11.36 -11.32 5.92
C SER A 98 -10.56 -10.04 5.80
N LEU A 99 -10.98 -8.98 6.51
CA LEU A 99 -10.26 -7.72 6.56
C LEU A 99 -8.81 -7.91 7.03
N ARG A 100 -8.60 -8.77 8.03
CA ARG A 100 -7.26 -9.08 8.55
C ARG A 100 -6.39 -9.72 7.47
N ASN A 101 -6.94 -10.68 6.72
CA ASN A 101 -6.20 -11.36 5.66
C ASN A 101 -5.83 -10.38 4.54
N LEU A 102 -6.78 -9.54 4.11
CA LEU A 102 -6.53 -8.51 3.10
C LEU A 102 -5.39 -7.56 3.50
N ILE A 103 -5.40 -7.07 4.75
CA ILE A 103 -4.34 -6.18 5.27
C ILE A 103 -2.98 -6.87 5.19
N LEU A 104 -2.89 -8.12 5.66
CA LEU A 104 -1.64 -8.87 5.68
C LEU A 104 -1.11 -9.18 4.28
N ILE A 105 -2.00 -9.59 3.37
CA ILE A 105 -1.64 -9.91 1.98
C ILE A 105 -1.13 -8.65 1.27
N ILE A 106 -1.87 -7.54 1.35
CA ILE A 106 -1.48 -6.29 0.69
C ILE A 106 -0.17 -5.78 1.29
N GLY A 107 -0.06 -5.75 2.62
CA GLY A 107 1.17 -5.31 3.29
C GLY A 107 2.39 -6.15 2.95
N PHE A 108 2.21 -7.47 2.82
CA PHE A 108 3.29 -8.39 2.45
C PHE A 108 3.61 -8.39 0.96
N LEU A 109 2.71 -8.00 0.06
CA LEU A 109 3.02 -7.94 -1.36
C LEU A 109 3.62 -6.58 -1.77
N SER A 110 3.39 -5.53 -0.98
CA SER A 110 3.84 -4.17 -1.31
C SER A 110 5.28 -3.84 -0.86
N TRP A 111 5.90 -4.63 0.04
CA TRP A 111 7.24 -4.31 0.57
C TRP A 111 8.34 -4.25 -0.51
N ALA A 112 8.21 -5.04 -1.59
CA ALA A 112 9.24 -5.16 -2.61
C ALA A 112 9.49 -3.83 -3.35
N ASN A 113 8.43 -3.06 -3.62
CA ASN A 113 8.56 -1.72 -4.20
C ASN A 113 9.27 -0.76 -3.25
N ILE A 114 8.92 -0.82 -1.96
CA ILE A 114 9.54 0.02 -0.93
C ILE A 114 11.02 -0.34 -0.77
N ALA A 115 11.38 -1.63 -0.81
CA ALA A 115 12.77 -2.07 -0.73
C ALA A 115 13.64 -1.48 -1.84
N ARG A 116 13.15 -1.46 -3.10
CA ARG A 116 13.88 -0.81 -4.20
C ARG A 116 14.02 0.69 -4.01
N LEU A 117 12.96 1.36 -3.56
CA LEU A 117 13.00 2.80 -3.29
C LEU A 117 14.04 3.14 -2.21
N VAL A 118 13.98 2.46 -1.07
CA VAL A 118 14.91 2.67 0.05
C VAL A 118 16.34 2.33 -0.36
N ARG A 119 16.56 1.22 -1.08
CA ARG A 119 17.88 0.88 -1.64
C ARG A 119 18.43 2.02 -2.49
N GLY A 120 17.61 2.58 -3.39
CA GLY A 120 18.00 3.71 -4.23
C GLY A 120 18.42 4.94 -3.41
N GLN A 121 17.71 5.23 -2.32
CA GLN A 121 18.08 6.30 -1.39
C GLN A 121 19.43 6.03 -0.72
N PHE A 122 19.66 4.81 -0.24
CA PHE A 122 20.94 4.44 0.40
C PHE A 122 22.12 4.51 -0.57
N LEU A 123 21.96 4.03 -1.80
CA LEU A 123 22.99 4.14 -2.84
C LEU A 123 23.32 5.60 -3.15
N SER A 124 22.29 6.45 -3.30
CA SER A 124 22.47 7.89 -3.52
C SER A 124 23.13 8.60 -2.33
N LEU A 125 22.75 8.24 -1.10
CA LEU A 125 23.33 8.81 0.12
C LEU A 125 24.80 8.46 0.27
N ARG A 126 25.23 7.26 -0.13
CA ARG A 126 26.62 6.80 -0.05
C ARG A 126 27.59 7.65 -0.89
N GLU A 127 27.09 8.27 -1.96
CA GLU A 127 27.89 9.10 -2.87
C GLU A 127 27.98 10.57 -2.43
N LYS A 128 27.34 10.95 -1.31
CA LYS A 128 27.34 12.34 -0.85
C LYS A 128 28.62 12.72 -0.10
N GLU A 129 29.09 13.94 -0.34
CA GLU A 129 30.34 14.48 0.19
C GLU A 129 30.46 14.40 1.72
N TYR A 130 29.37 14.63 2.46
CA TYR A 130 29.39 14.55 3.93
C TYR A 130 29.59 13.11 4.45
N VAL A 131 29.14 12.09 3.71
CA VAL A 131 29.37 10.68 4.07
C VAL A 131 30.82 10.31 3.82
N ILE A 132 31.40 10.82 2.73
CA ILE A 132 32.81 10.62 2.38
C ILE A 132 33.71 11.33 3.41
N ALA A 133 33.38 12.56 3.78
CA ALA A 133 34.11 13.34 4.78
C ALA A 133 34.07 12.67 6.17
N ALA A 134 32.90 12.18 6.62
CA ALA A 134 32.78 11.45 7.88
C ALA A 134 33.62 10.17 7.91
N ARG A 135 33.67 9.43 6.78
CA ARG A 135 34.48 8.21 6.65
C ARG A 135 35.98 8.51 6.70
N LEU A 136 36.42 9.61 6.06
CA LEU A 136 37.81 10.05 6.10
C LEU A 136 38.24 10.51 7.50
N TYR A 137 37.35 11.22 8.22
CA TYR A 137 37.65 11.71 9.57
C TYR A 137 37.73 10.58 10.60
N TRP A 138 36.91 9.54 10.46
CA TRP A 138 36.92 8.36 11.35
C TRP A 138 38.08 7.38 11.08
N SER A 139 38.74 7.47 9.92
CA SER A 139 39.83 6.58 9.50
C SER A 139 41.21 7.01 10.02
N LYS A 140 41.28 7.92 11.00
CA LYS A 140 42.52 8.46 11.57
C LYS A 140 42.61 8.13 13.05
#